data_AF-A0A6L9MQR1-F1
#
_entry.id   AF-A0A6L9MQR1-F1
#
_cell.length_a   1.000
_cell.length_b   1.000
_cell.length_c   1.000
_cell.angle_alpha   90.00
_cell.angle_beta   90.00
_cell.angle_gamma   90.00
#
_symmetry.space_group_name_H-M   'P 1'
#
loop_
_entity.id
_entity.type
_entity.pdbx_description
1 polymer ?
#
loop_
_entity_poly.entity_id
_entity_poly.type
_entity_poly.pdbx_seq_one_letter_code
_entity_poly.pdbx_strand_id
1 'polypeptide(L)'
;MESFNSVEAIITRIIALNHAWKVSRETLGAKNDITEAMRRQKSSWQASLLRFHENAAYLKVDNDNTDGEVLLSVRLHSPVNINGVLRLDAEHIPLRIAKELFSSYELESLIR
;
A
#
# COMPACT_ATOMS: atom_id res chain seq x y z
N MET A 1 -8.67 7.49 -23.44
CA MET A 1 -9.16 6.49 -22.47
C MET A 1 -8.02 6.25 -21.51
N GLU A 2 -8.08 6.77 -20.29
CA GLU A 2 -7.04 6.52 -19.30
C GLU A 2 -6.97 5.02 -19.05
N SER A 3 -5.76 4.46 -19.08
CA SER A 3 -5.56 3.07 -18.70
C SER A 3 -5.91 2.93 -17.22
N PHE A 4 -6.93 2.14 -16.91
CA PHE A 4 -7.31 1.82 -15.53
C PHE A 4 -6.16 1.14 -14.74
N ASN A 5 -5.10 0.72 -15.43
CA ASN A 5 -3.90 0.11 -14.89
C ASN A 5 -2.67 1.03 -14.99
N SER A 6 -2.80 2.36 -15.13
CA SER A 6 -1.63 3.23 -14.98
C SER A 6 -1.15 3.24 -13.53
N VAL A 7 0.13 3.56 -13.32
CA VAL A 7 0.71 3.69 -11.97
C VAL A 7 -0.05 4.74 -11.17
N GLU A 8 -0.40 5.86 -11.79
CA GLU A 8 -1.19 6.94 -11.20
C GLU A 8 -2.59 6.47 -10.77
N ALA A 9 -3.27 5.69 -11.61
CA ALA A 9 -4.60 5.17 -11.30
C ALA A 9 -4.56 4.20 -10.11
N ILE A 10 -3.56 3.32 -10.06
CA ILE A 10 -3.36 2.37 -8.96
C ILE A 10 -3.04 3.11 -7.65
N ILE A 11 -2.11 4.07 -7.68
CA ILE A 11 -1.75 4.88 -6.50
C ILE A 11 -2.97 5.67 -6.00
N THR A 12 -3.73 6.28 -6.91
CA THR A 12 -4.97 7.00 -6.57
C THR A 12 -5.95 6.09 -5.84
N ARG A 13 -6.10 4.85 -6.31
CA ARG A 13 -6.97 3.85 -5.69
C ARG A 13 -6.47 3.39 -4.32
N ILE A 14 -5.16 3.18 -4.17
CA ILE A 14 -4.54 2.85 -2.88
C ILE A 14 -4.81 3.95 -1.84
N ILE A 15 -4.63 5.22 -2.22
CA ILE A 15 -4.88 6.38 -1.35
C ILE A 15 -6.36 6.44 -0.95
N ALA A 16 -7.28 6.29 -1.90
CA ALA A 16 -8.72 6.31 -1.63
C ALA A 16 -9.13 5.20 -0.63
N LEU A 17 -8.62 3.98 -0.82
CA LEU A 17 -8.87 2.86 0.10
C LEU A 17 -8.24 3.09 1.47
N ASN A 18 -7.07 3.71 1.55
CA ASN A 18 -6.43 4.08 2.81
C ASN A 18 -7.27 5.11 3.60
N HIS A 19 -7.82 6.12 2.92
CA HIS A 19 -8.72 7.08 3.55
C HIS A 19 -10.01 6.40 4.04
N ALA A 20 -10.63 5.57 3.20
CA ALA A 20 -11.82 4.82 3.60
C ALA A 20 -11.56 3.90 4.80
N TRP A 21 -10.42 3.21 4.82
CA TRP A 21 -10.00 2.39 5.96
C TRP A 21 -9.85 3.20 7.26
N LYS A 22 -9.22 4.39 7.20
CA LYS A 22 -9.06 5.26 8.39
C LYS A 22 -10.42 5.68 8.95
N VAL A 23 -11.32 6.16 8.09
CA VAL A 23 -12.69 6.54 8.48
C VAL A 23 -13.47 5.35 9.04
N SER A 24 -13.40 4.19 8.39
CA SER A 24 -14.06 2.96 8.84
C SER A 24 -13.52 2.50 10.19
N ARG A 25 -12.20 2.59 10.42
CA ARG A 25 -11.57 2.25 11.69
C ARG A 25 -12.06 3.15 12.83
N GLU A 26 -12.21 4.44 12.59
CA GLU A 26 -12.72 5.39 13.58
C GLU A 26 -14.21 5.17 13.89
N THR A 27 -14.99 4.79 12.87
CA THR A 27 -16.46 4.67 12.99
C THR A 27 -16.91 3.30 13.49
N LEU A 28 -16.33 2.23 12.96
CA LEU A 28 -16.74 0.83 13.18
C LEU A 28 -15.76 0.05 14.07
N GLY A 29 -14.57 0.61 14.30
CA GLY A 29 -13.50 -0.03 15.05
C GLY A 29 -12.53 -0.83 14.16
N ALA A 30 -11.33 -1.07 14.69
CA ALA A 30 -10.24 -1.73 13.99
C ALA A 30 -10.49 -3.23 13.70
N LYS A 31 -11.35 -3.88 14.50
CA LYS A 31 -11.66 -5.32 14.35
C LYS A 31 -12.94 -5.59 13.56
N ASN A 32 -13.57 -4.55 13.00
CA ASN A 32 -14.76 -4.72 12.17
C ASN A 32 -14.39 -5.32 10.80
N ASP A 33 -15.20 -6.24 10.31
CA ASP A 33 -14.94 -6.96 9.05
C ASP A 33 -14.81 -6.02 7.84
N ILE A 34 -15.58 -4.93 7.79
CA ILE A 34 -15.50 -3.93 6.71
C ILE A 34 -14.18 -3.19 6.78
N THR A 35 -13.77 -2.76 7.97
CA THR A 35 -12.48 -2.10 8.20
C THR A 35 -11.33 -3.00 7.75
N GLU A 36 -11.36 -4.27 8.14
CA GLU A 36 -10.33 -5.24 7.76
C GLU A 36 -10.34 -5.53 6.24
N ALA A 37 -11.52 -5.62 5.62
CA ALA A 37 -11.66 -5.79 4.18
C ALA A 37 -11.06 -4.61 3.39
N MET A 38 -11.30 -3.36 3.82
CA MET A 38 -10.70 -2.18 3.20
C MET A 38 -9.18 -2.17 3.30
N ARG A 39 -8.65 -2.56 4.48
CA ARG A 39 -7.19 -2.70 4.67
C ARG A 39 -6.61 -3.74 3.73
N ARG A 40 -7.24 -4.92 3.63
CA ARG A 40 -6.83 -5.99 2.71
C ARG A 40 -6.91 -5.56 1.24
N GLN A 41 -7.96 -4.83 0.86
CA GLN A 41 -8.11 -4.35 -0.51
C GLN A 41 -7.03 -3.33 -0.87
N LYS A 42 -6.71 -2.39 0.03
CA LYS A 42 -5.58 -1.47 -0.13
C LYS A 42 -4.29 -2.26 -0.37
N SER A 43 -4.00 -3.24 0.48
CA SER A 43 -2.80 -4.06 0.40
C SER A 43 -2.74 -4.91 -0.87
N SER A 44 -3.88 -5.41 -1.37
CA SER A 44 -3.93 -6.10 -2.65
C SER A 44 -3.53 -5.20 -3.82
N TRP A 45 -3.96 -3.93 -3.84
CA TRP A 45 -3.54 -2.97 -4.86
C TRP A 45 -2.06 -2.58 -4.75
N GLN A 46 -1.54 -2.47 -3.53
CA GLN A 46 -0.10 -2.29 -3.30
C GLN A 46 0.71 -3.47 -3.86
N ALA A 47 0.21 -4.71 -3.68
CA ALA A 47 0.85 -5.89 -4.28
C ALA A 47 0.77 -5.90 -5.81
N SER A 48 -0.36 -5.47 -6.39
CA SER A 48 -0.47 -5.30 -7.83
C SER A 48 0.52 -4.27 -8.38
N LEU A 49 0.71 -3.14 -7.68
CA LEU A 49 1.72 -2.13 -8.04
C LEU A 49 3.12 -2.73 -8.06
N LEU A 50 3.49 -3.48 -7.03
CA LEU A 50 4.82 -4.09 -6.88
C LEU A 50 5.08 -5.21 -7.91
N ARG A 51 4.05 -5.96 -8.32
CA ARG A 51 4.19 -7.11 -9.25
C ARG A 51 4.13 -6.75 -10.72
N PHE A 52 3.22 -5.85 -11.08
CA PHE A 52 2.86 -5.65 -12.49
C PHE A 52 3.38 -4.35 -13.07
N HIS A 53 4.00 -3.50 -12.24
CA HIS A 53 4.67 -2.28 -12.66
C HIS A 53 6.12 -2.34 -12.23
N GLU A 54 6.92 -3.07 -13.01
CA GLU A 54 8.35 -3.18 -12.79
C GLU A 54 8.99 -1.80 -12.62
N ASN A 55 9.87 -1.67 -11.63
CA ASN A 55 10.56 -0.42 -11.28
C ASN A 55 9.64 0.76 -10.92
N ALA A 56 8.35 0.55 -10.63
CA ALA A 56 7.50 1.61 -10.11
C ALA A 56 7.67 1.80 -8.60
N ALA A 57 7.77 0.70 -7.84
CA ALA A 57 7.81 0.73 -6.39
C ALA A 57 8.65 -0.39 -5.76
N TYR A 58 8.99 -0.21 -4.49
CA TYR A 58 9.67 -1.19 -3.63
C TYR A 58 9.20 -1.07 -2.18
N LEU A 59 9.54 -2.03 -1.33
CA LEU A 59 9.22 -2.02 0.09
C LEU A 59 10.39 -1.50 0.91
N LYS A 60 10.12 -0.61 1.86
CA LYS A 60 11.11 -0.15 2.85
C LYS A 60 10.54 -0.34 4.25
N VAL A 61 11.30 -0.92 5.17
CA VAL A 61 10.86 -1.06 6.57
C VAL A 61 10.65 0.33 7.18
N ASP A 62 9.50 0.52 7.82
CA ASP A 62 9.20 1.73 8.58
C ASP A 62 9.73 1.57 10.01
N ASN A 63 10.91 2.13 10.26
CA ASN A 63 11.58 2.06 11.56
C ASN A 63 11.06 3.11 12.55
N ASP A 64 10.24 4.06 12.09
CA ASP A 64 9.71 5.13 12.95
C ASP A 64 8.45 4.66 13.70
N ASN A 65 7.79 3.60 13.21
CA ASN A 65 6.67 2.98 13.90
C ASN A 65 7.16 2.03 15.01
N THR A 66 7.46 2.57 16.19
CA THR A 66 7.93 1.79 17.35
C THR A 66 6.80 1.12 18.14
N ASP A 67 5.55 1.55 17.93
CA ASP A 67 4.38 1.03 18.63
C ASP A 67 3.45 0.26 17.68
N GLY A 68 3.12 -0.99 18.03
CA GLY A 68 2.15 -1.81 17.29
C GLY A 68 2.75 -2.83 16.33
N GLU A 69 2.16 -2.96 15.14
CA GLU A 69 2.61 -3.94 14.12
C GLU A 69 3.71 -3.34 13.22
N VAL A 70 4.67 -4.17 12.78
CA VAL A 70 5.71 -3.74 11.84
C VAL A 70 5.07 -3.33 10.52
N LEU A 71 5.43 -2.14 10.02
CA LEU A 71 4.95 -1.60 8.76
C LEU A 71 6.08 -1.56 7.72
N LEU A 72 5.70 -1.70 6.46
CA LEU A 72 6.55 -1.45 5.31
C LEU A 72 5.94 -0.28 4.53
N SER A 73 6.74 0.71 4.20
CA SER A 73 6.36 1.77 3.27
C SER A 73 6.50 1.26 1.83
N VAL A 74 5.45 1.41 1.02
CA VAL A 74 5.51 1.11 -0.42
C VAL A 74 6.10 2.33 -1.12
N ARG A 75 7.42 2.40 -1.23
CA ARG A 75 8.15 3.56 -1.78
C ARG A 75 8.11 3.55 -3.29
N LEU A 76 7.96 4.73 -3.89
CA LEU A 76 8.02 4.91 -5.34
C LEU A 76 9.46 5.15 -5.77
N HIS A 77 9.87 4.56 -6.90
CA HIS A 77 11.21 4.80 -7.45
C HIS A 77 11.39 6.22 -8.00
N SER A 78 10.30 6.82 -8.48
CA SER A 78 10.25 8.21 -8.90
C SER A 78 9.00 8.85 -8.32
N PRO A 79 9.04 10.14 -7.95
CA PRO A 79 7.86 10.84 -7.46
C PRO A 79 6.73 10.83 -8.49
N VAL A 80 5.49 10.58 -8.06
CA VAL A 80 4.30 10.54 -8.94
C VAL A 80 3.34 11.65 -8.53
N ASN A 81 2.88 12.46 -9.50
CA ASN A 81 1.92 13.52 -9.25
C ASN A 81 0.50 12.95 -9.22
N ILE A 82 -0.16 13.05 -8.08
CA ILE A 82 -1.55 12.66 -7.89
C ILE A 82 -2.35 13.91 -7.52
N ASN A 83 -3.20 14.38 -8.44
CA ASN A 83 -4.06 15.56 -8.24
C ASN A 83 -3.32 16.82 -7.75
N GLY A 84 -2.12 17.08 -8.28
CA GLY A 84 -1.29 18.23 -7.91
C GLY A 84 -0.38 18.00 -6.70
N VAL A 85 -0.44 16.83 -6.07
CA VAL A 85 0.41 16.46 -4.93
C VAL A 85 1.45 15.45 -5.38
N LEU A 86 2.72 15.77 -5.15
CA LEU A 86 3.82 14.87 -5.44
C LEU A 86 3.94 13.78 -4.36
N ARG A 87 3.66 12.53 -4.73
CA ARG A 87 3.76 11.36 -3.85
C ARG A 87 5.11 10.68 -3.98
N LEU A 88 5.69 10.29 -2.84
CA LEU A 88 6.94 9.53 -2.75
C LEU A 88 6.72 8.06 -2.35
N ASP A 89 5.49 7.73 -1.95
CA ASP A 89 5.07 6.41 -1.51
C ASP A 89 3.58 6.19 -1.86
N ALA A 90 3.22 4.92 -1.93
CA ALA A 90 1.85 4.43 -2.06
C ALA A 90 1.36 3.84 -0.72
N GLU A 91 1.57 4.59 0.37
CA GLU A 91 1.13 4.27 1.73
C GLU A 91 1.81 3.02 2.35
N HIS A 92 1.56 2.81 3.65
CA HIS A 92 2.12 1.69 4.41
C HIS A 92 1.29 0.41 4.29
N ILE A 93 1.97 -0.74 4.25
CA ILE A 93 1.42 -2.09 4.34
C ILE A 93 1.95 -2.79 5.61
N PRO A 94 1.10 -3.45 6.41
CA PRO A 94 1.56 -4.27 7.52
C PRO A 94 2.41 -5.45 7.05
N LEU A 95 3.55 -5.70 7.71
CA LEU A 95 4.44 -6.82 7.38
C LEU A 95 3.70 -8.16 7.39
N ARG A 96 2.76 -8.36 8.33
CA ARG A 96 1.93 -9.57 8.37
C ARG A 96 1.12 -9.75 7.09
N ILE A 97 0.49 -8.68 6.58
CA ILE A 97 -0.30 -8.75 5.34
C ILE A 97 0.63 -8.91 4.13
N ALA A 98 1.80 -8.27 4.13
CA ALA A 98 2.79 -8.49 3.08
C ALA A 98 3.21 -9.98 3.02
N LYS A 99 3.45 -10.63 4.16
CA LYS A 99 3.73 -12.07 4.25
C LYS A 99 2.57 -12.98 3.82
N GLU A 100 1.33 -12.48 3.86
CA GLU A 100 0.17 -13.20 3.31
C GLU A 100 0.07 -13.05 1.79
N LEU A 101 0.51 -11.90 1.25
CA LEU A 101 0.36 -11.58 -0.17
C LEU A 101 1.53 -12.05 -1.02
N PHE A 102 2.76 -12.06 -0.50
CA PHE A 102 3.98 -12.39 -1.21
C PHE A 102 4.61 -13.69 -0.70
N SER A 103 5.27 -14.43 -1.59
CA SER A 103 6.18 -15.50 -1.14
C SER A 103 7.38 -14.89 -0.39
N SER A 104 8.07 -15.67 0.45
CA SER A 104 9.27 -15.17 1.14
C SER A 104 10.33 -14.64 0.18
N TYR A 105 10.57 -15.35 -0.92
CA TYR A 105 11.53 -14.94 -1.96
C TYR A 105 11.15 -13.61 -2.63
N GLU A 106 9.87 -13.46 -2.97
CA GLU A 106 9.35 -12.23 -3.55
C GLU A 106 9.40 -11.06 -2.56
N LEU A 107 9.07 -11.30 -1.29
CA LEU A 107 9.14 -10.27 -0.27
C LEU A 107 10.59 -9.79 -0.05
N GLU A 108 11.55 -10.72 -0.02
CA GLU A 108 12.98 -10.42 0.09
C GLU A 108 13.49 -9.62 -1.11
N SER A 109 13.03 -9.91 -2.34
CA SER A 109 13.45 -9.15 -3.54
C SER A 109 12.83 -7.77 -3.64
N LEU A 110 11.66 -7.56 -3.01
CA LEU A 110 10.97 -6.28 -2.98
C LEU A 110 11.49 -5.33 -1.88
N ILE A 111 12.07 -5.86 -0.80
CA ILE A 111 12.59 -5.04 0.31
C ILE A 111 13.97 -4.46 -0.03
N ARG A 112 14.15 -3.15 0.19
CA ARG A 112 15.41 -2.42 -0.01
C ARG A 112 15.79 -1.56 1.19
#